data_AF-A0A1B6NVJ4-F1
#
_entry.id   AF-A0A1B6NVJ4-F1
#
_cell.length_a   1.000
_cell.length_b   1.000
_cell.length_c   1.000
_cell.angle_alpha   90.00
_cell.angle_beta   90.00
_cell.angle_gamma   90.00
#
_symmetry.space_group_name_H-M   'P 1'
#
loop_
_entity.id
_entity.type
_entity.pdbx_description
1 polymer ?
#
loop_
_entity_poly.entity_id
_entity_poly.type
_entity_poly.pdbx_seq_one_letter_code
_entity_poly.pdbx_strand_id
1 'polypeptide(L)'
;QAGEAQGLSPDLSLELARMTVAGAGALAIDADEDPGVLRRNVTSPNGTTAAGLEVLMQDLPDLMTRTVAAAADRGRALGRGEA
;
A
#
# COMPACT_ATOMS: atom_id res chain seq x y z
N GLN A 1 1.71 0.98 -14.51
CA GLN A 1 0.38 1.60 -14.81
C GLN A 1 0.27 3.04 -14.31
N ALA A 2 0.22 3.33 -13.01
CA ALA A 2 0.05 4.72 -12.54
C ALA A 2 1.21 5.66 -12.96
N GLY A 3 2.45 5.19 -12.85
CA GLY A 3 3.62 5.94 -13.30
C GLY A 3 3.64 6.14 -14.83
N GLU A 4 3.31 5.09 -15.59
CA GLU A 4 3.15 5.18 -17.06
C GLU A 4 2.09 6.20 -17.49
N ALA A 5 0.95 6.26 -16.78
CA ALA A 5 -0.10 7.25 -17.03
C ALA A 5 0.38 8.69 -16.76
N GLN A 6 1.46 8.87 -16.00
CA GLN A 6 2.14 10.15 -15.77
C GLN A 6 3.36 10.35 -16.69
N GLY A 7 3.53 9.50 -17.70
CA GLY A 7 4.56 9.64 -18.74
C GLY A 7 5.87 8.88 -18.49
N LEU A 8 5.94 8.04 -17.45
CA LEU A 8 7.12 7.18 -17.26
C LEU A 8 7.16 6.05 -18.28
N SER A 9 8.36 5.58 -18.62
CA SER A 9 8.49 4.33 -19.38
C SER A 9 7.99 3.15 -18.53
N PRO A 10 7.51 2.06 -19.15
CA PRO A 10 7.07 0.87 -18.41
C PRO A 10 8.14 0.32 -17.47
N ASP A 11 9.39 0.24 -17.95
CA ASP A 11 10.51 -0.30 -17.16
C ASP A 11 10.80 0.56 -15.94
N LEU A 12 10.89 1.88 -16.11
CA LEU A 12 11.13 2.80 -15.00
C LEU A 12 9.95 2.82 -14.02
N SER A 13 8.71 2.78 -14.52
CA SER A 13 7.52 2.72 -13.67
C SER A 13 7.52 1.44 -12.81
N LEU A 14 7.96 0.31 -13.37
CA LEU A 14 8.04 -0.96 -12.63
C LEU A 14 9.18 -0.95 -11.61
N GLU A 15 10.34 -0.42 -12.00
CA GLU A 15 11.51 -0.28 -11.11
C GLU A 15 11.17 0.55 -9.88
N LEU A 16 10.61 1.76 -10.10
CA LEU A 16 10.21 2.65 -9.00
C LEU A 16 9.17 1.98 -8.11
N ALA A 17 8.13 1.34 -8.68
CA ALA A 17 7.11 0.67 -7.89
C ALA A 17 7.69 -0.43 -6.98
N ARG A 18 8.62 -1.25 -7.50
CA ARG A 18 9.31 -2.29 -6.71
C ARG A 18 10.11 -1.70 -5.57
N MET A 19 10.92 -0.67 -5.85
CA MET A 19 11.74 -0.01 -4.84
C MET A 19 10.90 0.70 -3.78
N THR A 20 9.78 1.33 -4.17
CA THR A 20 8.85 1.97 -3.23
C THR A 20 8.24 0.94 -2.28
N VAL A 21 7.71 -0.17 -2.78
CA VAL A 21 7.09 -1.20 -1.92
C VAL A 21 8.12 -1.87 -1.02
N ALA A 22 9.28 -2.25 -1.58
CA ALA A 22 10.34 -2.89 -0.82
C ALA A 22 10.91 -1.97 0.28
N GLY A 23 11.21 -0.70 -0.07
CA GLY A 23 11.75 0.28 0.86
C GLY A 23 10.76 0.64 1.98
N ALA A 24 9.48 0.83 1.66
CA ALA A 24 8.45 1.09 2.67
C ALA A 24 8.28 -0.08 3.64
N GLY A 25 8.30 -1.32 3.12
CA GLY A 25 8.24 -2.53 3.94
C GLY A 25 9.45 -2.67 4.87
N ALA A 26 10.66 -2.46 4.35
CA ALA A 26 11.89 -2.48 5.16
C ALA A 26 11.85 -1.43 6.27
N LEU A 27 11.49 -0.18 5.94
CA LEU A 27 11.36 0.89 6.95
C LEU A 27 10.32 0.56 8.03
N ALA A 28 9.20 -0.07 7.67
CA ALA A 28 8.17 -0.44 8.64
C ALA A 28 8.58 -1.60 9.55
N ILE A 29 9.48 -2.48 9.10
CA ILE A 29 10.02 -3.58 9.91
C ILE A 29 11.08 -3.07 10.88
N ASP A 30 11.94 -2.16 10.41
CA ASP A 30 13.09 -1.67 11.18
C ASP A 30 12.71 -0.55 12.18
N ALA A 31 11.55 0.08 12.02
CA ALA A 31 11.12 1.17 12.89
C ALA A 31 10.54 0.68 14.22
N ASP A 32 10.92 1.35 15.31
CA ASP A 32 10.23 1.23 16.60
C ASP A 32 8.86 1.94 16.61
N GLU A 33 8.64 2.83 15.65
CA GLU A 33 7.42 3.63 15.51
C GLU A 33 6.33 2.89 14.73
N ASP A 34 5.07 3.18 15.06
CA ASP A 34 3.93 2.69 14.28
C ASP A 34 4.00 3.18 12.81
N PRO A 35 3.65 2.35 11.80
CA PRO A 35 3.68 2.75 10.39
C PRO A 35 2.85 4.01 10.07
N GLY A 36 1.82 4.30 10.86
CA GLY A 36 1.06 5.55 10.76
C GLY A 36 1.87 6.79 11.11
N VAL A 37 2.86 6.68 12.00
CA VAL A 37 3.86 7.74 12.29
C VAL A 37 4.77 7.92 11.08
N LEU A 38 5.35 6.83 10.56
CA LEU A 38 6.22 6.87 9.38
C LEU A 38 5.54 7.56 8.18
N ARG A 39 4.27 7.22 7.93
CA ARG A 39 3.44 7.89 6.91
C ARG A 39 3.34 9.40 7.16
N ARG A 40 3.07 9.83 8.41
CA ARG A 40 2.98 11.27 8.74
C ARG A 40 4.31 11.98 8.52
N ASN A 41 5.44 11.34 8.85
CA ASN A 41 6.77 11.91 8.69
C ASN A 41 7.11 12.25 7.22
N VAL A 42 6.53 11.52 6.26
CA VAL A 42 6.69 11.78 4.81
C VAL A 42 5.53 12.59 4.19
N THR A 43 4.62 13.12 5.02
CA THR A 43 3.45 13.86 4.56
C THR A 43 3.52 15.31 5.06
N SER A 44 4.09 16.19 4.25
CA SER A 44 4.04 17.63 4.52
C SER A 44 2.63 18.20 4.27
N PRO A 45 2.16 19.17 5.07
CA PRO A 45 0.92 19.88 4.80
C PRO A 45 0.95 20.51 3.40
N ASN A 46 -0.14 20.34 2.63
CA ASN A 46 -0.26 20.78 1.23
C ASN A 46 0.79 20.18 0.26
N GLY A 47 1.48 19.09 0.65
CA GLY A 47 2.44 18.39 -0.20
C GLY A 47 1.79 17.42 -1.19
N THR A 48 2.58 16.92 -2.13
CA THR A 48 2.12 15.94 -3.14
C THR A 48 1.68 14.61 -2.51
N THR A 49 2.38 14.14 -1.47
CA THR A 49 1.98 12.97 -0.69
C THR A 49 0.63 13.17 -0.01
N ALA A 50 0.38 14.37 0.54
CA ALA A 50 -0.90 14.69 1.17
C ALA A 50 -2.06 14.62 0.16
N ALA A 51 -1.90 15.25 -1.00
CA ALA A 51 -2.90 15.20 -2.07
C ALA A 51 -3.17 13.76 -2.56
N GLY A 52 -2.12 12.93 -2.70
CA GLY A 52 -2.29 11.51 -3.05
C GLY A 52 -3.02 10.71 -1.96
N LEU A 53 -2.70 10.96 -0.69
CA LEU A 53 -3.34 10.30 0.44
C LEU A 53 -4.80 10.71 0.63
N GLU A 54 -5.18 11.95 0.31
CA GLU A 54 -6.57 12.39 0.35
C GLU A 54 -7.47 11.52 -0.53
N VAL A 55 -6.99 11.15 -1.73
CA VAL A 55 -7.67 10.23 -2.64
C VAL A 55 -7.63 8.80 -2.08
N LEU A 56 -6.45 8.31 -1.71
CA LEU A 56 -6.25 6.92 -1.34
C LEU A 56 -7.02 6.53 -0.07
N MET A 57 -7.05 7.41 0.93
CA MET A 57 -7.59 7.10 2.25
C MET A 57 -9.13 7.11 2.31
N GLN A 58 -9.82 7.55 1.25
CA GLN A 58 -11.29 7.42 1.17
C GLN A 58 -11.73 5.95 1.10
N ASP A 59 -11.00 5.15 0.30
CA ASP A 59 -11.43 3.79 -0.04
C ASP A 59 -10.48 2.71 0.49
N LEU A 60 -9.18 3.00 0.55
CA LEU A 60 -8.16 1.99 0.84
C LEU A 60 -8.37 1.29 2.20
N PRO A 61 -8.70 1.98 3.32
CA PRO A 61 -8.89 1.29 4.59
C PRO A 61 -9.98 0.22 4.54
N ASP A 62 -11.16 0.55 4.02
CA ASP A 62 -12.27 -0.40 3.86
C ASP A 62 -11.92 -1.51 2.87
N LEU A 63 -11.31 -1.16 1.73
CA LEU A 63 -10.88 -2.13 0.73
C LEU A 63 -9.91 -3.15 1.33
N MET A 64 -8.94 -2.71 2.13
CA MET A 64 -7.98 -3.59 2.79
C MET A 64 -8.66 -4.50 3.81
N THR A 65 -9.58 -3.97 4.63
CA THR A 65 -10.39 -4.78 5.57
C THR A 65 -11.14 -5.88 4.84
N ARG A 66 -11.88 -5.54 3.77
CA ARG A 66 -12.64 -6.52 2.99
C ARG A 66 -11.75 -7.53 2.28
N THR A 67 -10.60 -7.11 1.76
CA THR A 67 -9.64 -7.97 1.09
C THR A 67 -9.09 -9.03 2.04
N VAL A 68 -8.65 -8.62 3.24
CA VAL A 68 -8.10 -9.54 4.24
C VAL A 68 -9.20 -10.46 4.79
N ALA A 69 -10.42 -9.96 4.99
CA ALA A 69 -11.55 -10.78 5.40
C ALA A 69 -11.86 -11.90 4.39
N ALA A 70 -11.96 -11.56 3.11
CA ALA A 70 -12.19 -12.53 2.05
C ALA A 70 -11.08 -13.60 1.96
N ALA A 71 -9.82 -13.18 2.10
CA ALA A 71 -8.67 -14.10 2.13
C ALA A 71 -8.73 -15.03 3.36
N ALA A 72 -9.07 -14.51 4.53
CA ALA A 72 -9.20 -15.28 5.76
C ALA A 72 -10.35 -16.30 5.66
N ASP A 73 -11.50 -15.90 5.13
CA ASP A 73 -12.65 -16.78 4.93
C ASP A 73 -12.32 -17.94 4.00
N ARG A 74 -11.64 -17.66 2.88
CA ARG A 74 -11.15 -18.68 1.96
C ARG A 74 -10.14 -19.60 2.64
N GLY A 75 -9.21 -19.05 3.42
CA GLY A 75 -8.24 -19.84 4.18
C GLY A 75 -8.93 -20.82 5.14
N ARG A 76 -9.98 -20.39 5.84
CA ARG A 76 -10.76 -21.27 6.73
C ARG A 76 -11.54 -22.35 5.96
N ALA A 77 -12.12 -22.01 4.81
CA ALA A 77 -12.81 -22.98 3.94
C ALA A 77 -11.85 -24.09 3.46
N LEU A 78 -10.67 -23.70 2.96
CA LEU A 78 -9.62 -24.64 2.56
C LEU A 78 -9.18 -25.54 3.73
N GLY A 79 -9.04 -24.99 4.94
CA GLY A 79 -8.70 -25.76 6.14
C GLY A 79 -9.78 -26.77 6.55
N ARG A 80 -11.05 -26.55 6.18
CA ARG A 80 -12.14 -27.51 6.35
C ARG A 80 -12.28 -28.50 5.18
N GLY A 81 -11.46 -28.38 4.14
CA GLY A 81 -11.51 -29.22 2.93
C GLY A 81 -12.57 -28.78 1.91
N GLU A 82 -13.09 -27.56 2.01
CA GLU A 82 -14.02 -26.98 1.05
C GLU A 82 -13.20 -26.40 -0.13
N ALA A 83 -13.11 -27.17 -1.22
CA ALA A 83 -12.46 -26.76 -2.46
C ALA A 83 -13.25 -25.68 -3.20
#